data_AF-A0A924XSC5-F1
#
_entry.id   AF-A0A924XSC5-F1
#
_cell.length_a   1.000
_cell.length_b   1.000
_cell.length_c   1.000
_cell.angle_alpha   90.00
_cell.angle_beta   90.00
_cell.angle_gamma   90.00
#
_symmetry.space_group_name_H-M   'P 1'
#
loop_
_entity.id
_entity.type
_entity.pdbx_description
1 polymer ?
#
loop_
_entity_poly.entity_id
_entity_poly.type
_entity_poly.pdbx_seq_one_letter_code
_entity_poly.pdbx_strand_id
1 'polypeptide(L)'
;LYDPLHPAVLHLIAHTIQAANRGGTPIAVCGEMAGDPGLTRLLLGFGLRNFSMHAQQLLAIKERVLRTNLAEAQPLSQRLLRQSDPAKTRELLAKLNS
;
A
#
# COMPACT_ATOMS: atom_id res chain seq x y z
N LEU A 1 10.89 9.31 14.54
CA LEU A 1 10.09 8.34 15.32
C LEU A 1 8.95 7.69 14.49
N TYR A 2 8.57 8.24 13.33
CA TYR A 2 7.53 7.64 12.48
C TYR A 2 8.17 6.99 11.24
N ASP A 3 8.09 5.66 11.15
CA ASP A 3 8.44 4.91 9.94
C ASP A 3 7.17 4.21 9.41
N PRO A 4 6.57 4.67 8.29
CA PRO A 4 5.39 4.04 7.72
C PRO A 4 5.64 2.59 7.25
N LEU A 5 6.91 2.20 7.09
CA LEU A 5 7.32 0.84 6.71
C LEU A 5 7.61 -0.05 7.91
N HIS A 6 7.36 0.41 9.15
CA HIS A 6 7.49 -0.42 10.33
C HIS A 6 6.57 -1.65 10.21
N PRO A 7 7.06 -2.89 10.42
CA PRO A 7 6.27 -4.11 10.17
C PRO A 7 4.92 -4.12 10.88
N ALA A 8 4.86 -3.67 12.13
CA ALA A 8 3.61 -3.61 12.88
C ALA A 8 2.55 -2.69 12.24
N VAL A 9 2.97 -1.55 11.66
CA VAL A 9 2.09 -0.61 10.98
C VAL A 9 1.57 -1.23 9.69
N LEU A 10 2.45 -1.83 8.89
CA LEU A 10 2.07 -2.50 7.66
C LEU A 10 1.11 -3.67 7.90
N HIS A 11 1.36 -4.48 8.92
CA HIS A 11 0.46 -5.56 9.34
C HIS A 11 -0.91 -5.03 9.76
N LEU A 12 -0.95 -3.98 10.58
CA LEU A 12 -2.21 -3.37 11.01
C LEU A 12 -3.02 -2.89 9.81
N ILE A 13 -2.40 -2.15 8.88
CA ILE A 13 -3.06 -1.63 7.68
C ILE A 13 -3.58 -2.78 6.81
N ALA A 14 -2.71 -3.74 6.47
CA ALA A 14 -3.08 -4.87 5.63
C ALA A 14 -4.20 -5.71 6.25
N HIS A 15 -4.12 -6.01 7.55
CA HIS A 15 -5.14 -6.77 8.25
C HIS A 15 -6.48 -6.04 8.26
N THR A 16 -6.47 -4.73 8.52
CA THR A 16 -7.68 -3.90 8.55
C THR A 16 -8.35 -3.83 7.17
N ILE A 17 -7.57 -3.62 6.11
CA ILE A 17 -8.06 -3.65 4.72
C ILE A 17 -8.69 -5.00 4.38
N GLN A 18 -8.00 -6.10 4.71
CA GLN A 18 -8.49 -7.44 4.42
C GLN A 18 -9.76 -7.78 5.21
N ALA A 19 -9.83 -7.38 6.48
CA ALA A 19 -11.02 -7.59 7.31
C ALA A 19 -12.23 -6.83 6.75
N ALA A 20 -12.07 -5.56 6.39
CA ALA A 20 -13.12 -4.75 5.78
C ALA A 20 -13.59 -5.36 4.45
N ASN A 21 -12.66 -5.76 3.58
CA ASN A 21 -12.98 -6.41 2.31
C ASN A 21 -13.74 -7.73 2.50
N ARG A 22 -13.32 -8.58 3.46
CA ARG A 22 -14.05 -9.82 3.78
C ARG A 22 -15.46 -9.55 4.31
N GLY A 23 -15.64 -8.48 5.07
CA GLY A 23 -16.93 -8.06 5.61
C GLY A 23 -17.78 -7.23 4.64
N GLY A 24 -17.34 -7.02 3.39
CA GLY A 24 -18.05 -6.16 2.43
C GLY A 24 -18.17 -4.70 2.89
N THR A 25 -17.34 -4.26 3.82
CA THR A 25 -17.39 -2.91 4.40
C THR A 25 -16.46 -1.97 3.63
N PRO A 26 -16.93 -0.79 3.20
CA PRO A 26 -16.07 0.20 2.56
C PRO A 26 -14.90 0.61 3.48
N ILE A 27 -13.71 0.69 2.91
CA ILE A 27 -12.50 1.16 3.59
C ILE A 27 -11.72 2.10 2.70
N ALA A 28 -11.13 3.12 3.31
CA ALA A 28 -10.24 4.09 2.68
C ALA A 28 -9.01 4.36 3.56
N VAL A 29 -7.91 4.76 2.93
CA VAL A 29 -6.75 5.34 3.63
C VAL A 29 -6.69 6.83 3.29
N CYS A 30 -6.40 7.64 4.30
CA CYS A 30 -6.23 9.09 4.19
C CYS A 30 -4.85 9.54 4.71
N GLY A 31 -4.55 10.83 4.49
CA GLY A 31 -3.29 11.44 4.90
C GLY A 31 -2.13 11.17 3.94
N GLU A 32 -0.92 11.52 4.36
CA GLU A 32 0.28 11.51 3.49
C GLU A 32 0.53 10.14 2.83
N MET A 33 0.26 9.03 3.54
CA MET A 33 0.45 7.68 2.99
C MET A 33 -0.46 7.39 1.79
N ALA A 34 -1.69 7.92 1.78
CA ALA A 34 -2.60 7.76 0.64
C ALA A 34 -2.15 8.57 -0.59
N GLY A 35 -1.46 9.68 -0.34
CA GLY A 35 -0.91 10.58 -1.35
C GLY A 35 0.52 10.24 -1.79
N ASP A 36 1.11 9.15 -1.30
CA ASP A 36 2.48 8.73 -1.64
C ASP A 36 2.48 7.72 -2.82
N PRO A 37 3.02 8.10 -4.00
CA PRO A 37 3.13 7.20 -5.15
C PRO A 37 4.00 5.96 -4.89
N GLY A 38 4.97 6.05 -3.98
CA GLY A 38 5.84 4.96 -3.57
C GLY A 38 5.12 3.88 -2.75
N LEU A 39 4.03 4.23 -2.08
CA LEU A 39 3.22 3.31 -1.27
C LEU A 39 1.93 2.87 -1.97
N THR A 40 1.53 3.55 -3.04
CA THR A 40 0.28 3.27 -3.76
C THR A 40 0.18 1.81 -4.21
N ARG A 41 1.21 1.26 -4.85
CA ARG A 41 1.23 -0.15 -5.31
C ARG A 41 1.13 -1.14 -4.14
N LEU A 42 1.75 -0.80 -3.01
CA LEU A 42 1.71 -1.62 -1.80
C LEU A 42 0.27 -1.70 -1.25
N LEU A 43 -0.37 -0.53 -1.08
CA LEU A 43 -1.76 -0.41 -0.61
C LEU A 43 -2.75 -1.11 -1.54
N LEU A 44 -2.59 -0.94 -2.86
CA LEU A 44 -3.37 -1.67 -3.86
C LEU A 44 -3.20 -3.19 -3.72
N GLY A 45 -1.97 -3.66 -3.49
CA GLY A 45 -1.64 -5.06 -3.25
C GLY A 45 -2.20 -5.61 -1.93
N PHE A 46 -2.38 -4.77 -0.91
CA PHE A 46 -3.12 -5.13 0.31
C PHE A 46 -4.63 -5.23 0.08
N GLY A 47 -5.13 -4.68 -1.04
CA GLY A 47 -6.54 -4.74 -1.42
C GLY A 47 -7.29 -3.43 -1.22
N LEU A 48 -6.60 -2.30 -0.97
CA LEU A 48 -7.24 -1.00 -0.87
C LEU A 48 -7.82 -0.58 -2.22
N ARG A 49 -9.03 -0.01 -2.23
CA ARG A 49 -9.68 0.50 -3.45
C ARG A 49 -10.13 1.96 -3.37
N ASN A 50 -10.22 2.53 -2.17
CA ASN A 50 -10.57 3.93 -1.97
C ASN A 50 -9.39 4.66 -1.33
N PHE A 51 -8.98 5.76 -1.94
CA PHE A 51 -7.91 6.63 -1.44
C PHE A 51 -8.48 8.03 -1.21
N SER A 52 -8.05 8.69 -0.14
CA SER A 52 -8.41 10.08 0.17
C SER A 52 -7.14 10.90 0.38
N MET A 53 -6.99 11.99 -0.37
CA MET A 53 -5.74 12.77 -0.42
C MET A 53 -6.01 14.21 -0.85
N HIS A 54 -4.98 15.06 -0.77
CA HIS A 54 -5.05 16.42 -1.31
C HIS A 54 -5.10 16.40 -2.85
N ALA A 55 -5.82 17.35 -3.45
CA ALA A 55 -6.02 17.42 -4.90
C ALA A 55 -4.70 17.46 -5.70
N GLN A 56 -3.64 18.04 -5.12
CA GLN A 56 -2.31 18.11 -5.73
C GLN A 56 -1.66 16.73 -5.94
N GLN A 57 -2.02 15.72 -5.13
CA GLN A 57 -1.49 14.35 -5.23
C GLN A 57 -2.32 13.49 -6.20
N LEU A 58 -3.55 13.90 -6.51
CA LEU A 58 -4.55 13.07 -7.20
C LEU A 58 -4.08 12.57 -8.57
N LEU A 59 -3.39 13.40 -9.35
CA LEU A 59 -2.90 13.00 -10.68
C LEU A 59 -1.78 11.97 -10.60
N ALA A 60 -0.83 12.16 -9.67
CA ALA A 60 0.30 11.24 -9.48
C ALA A 60 -0.19 9.85 -9.01
N ILE A 61 -1.14 9.82 -8.08
CA ILE A 61 -1.73 8.56 -7.60
C ILE A 61 -2.59 7.91 -8.68
N LYS A 62 -3.38 8.69 -9.42
CA LYS A 62 -4.17 8.18 -10.55
C LYS A 62 -3.28 7.50 -11.60
N GLU A 63 -2.19 8.15 -12.01
CA GLU A 63 -1.23 7.56 -12.94
C GLU A 63 -0.67 6.25 -12.38
N ARG A 64 -0.27 6.25 -11.10
CA ARG A 64 0.30 5.06 -10.46
C ARG A 64 -0.69 3.90 -10.43
N VAL A 65 -1.95 4.16 -10.07
CA VAL A 65 -3.03 3.16 -10.09
C VAL A 65 -3.22 2.58 -11.49
N LEU A 66 -3.31 3.44 -12.52
CA LEU A 66 -3.52 3.00 -13.91
C LEU A 66 -2.36 2.17 -14.46
N ARG A 67 -1.13 2.42 -14.00
CA ARG A 67 0.08 1.68 -14.40
C ARG A 67 0.42 0.51 -13.47
N THR A 68 -0.52 0.07 -12.62
CA THR A 68 -0.28 -1.04 -11.69
C THR A 68 -0.93 -2.31 -12.19
N ASN A 69 -0.12 -3.35 -12.42
CA ASN A 69 -0.63 -4.71 -12.59
C ASN A 69 -0.88 -5.32 -11.20
N LEU A 70 -2.16 -5.47 -10.83
CA LEU A 70 -2.53 -6.04 -9.53
C LEU A 70 -2.06 -7.49 -9.36
N ALA A 71 -2.05 -8.29 -10.43
CA ALA A 71 -1.64 -9.69 -10.36
C ALA A 71 -0.15 -9.84 -9.98
N GLU A 72 0.67 -8.85 -10.34
CA GLU A 72 2.09 -8.79 -9.96
C GLU A 72 2.30 -8.12 -8.60
N ALA A 73 1.54 -7.06 -8.30
CA ALA A 73 1.69 -6.30 -7.06
C ALA A 73 1.27 -7.10 -5.83
N GLN A 74 0.16 -7.84 -5.89
CA GLN A 74 -0.37 -8.61 -4.76
C GLN A 74 0.63 -9.61 -4.15
N PRO A 75 1.27 -10.52 -4.92
CA PRO A 75 2.21 -11.48 -4.35
C PRO A 75 3.45 -10.79 -3.75
N LEU A 76 3.93 -9.69 -4.34
CA LEU A 76 5.05 -8.92 -3.79
C LEU A 76 4.68 -8.23 -2.49
N SER A 77 3.50 -7.61 -2.40
CA SER A 77 2.99 -7.00 -1.17
C SER A 77 2.84 -8.02 -0.03
N GLN A 78 2.37 -9.23 -0.33
CA GLN A 78 2.29 -10.31 0.67
C GLN A 78 3.65 -10.78 1.14
N ARG A 79 4.65 -10.84 0.25
CA ARG A 79 6.04 -11.18 0.63
C ARG A 79 6.65 -10.11 1.53
N LEU A 80 6.38 -8.84 1.24
CA LEU A 80 6.85 -7.70 2.02
C LEU A 80 6.30 -7.75 3.45
N LEU A 81 5.01 -8.07 3.63
CA LEU A 81 4.40 -8.24 4.96
C LEU A 81 5.07 -9.32 5.82
N ARG A 82 5.77 -10.29 5.22
CA ARG A 82 6.45 -11.35 5.98
C ARG A 82 7.87 -10.98 6.37
N GLN A 83 8.37 -9.81 5.97
CA GLN A 83 9.72 -9.36 6.29
C GLN A 83 9.72 -8.55 7.59
N SER A 84 10.63 -8.90 8.49
CA SER A 84 10.91 -8.10 9.71
C SER A 84 12.17 -7.24 9.56
N ASP A 85 13.01 -7.51 8.54
CA ASP A 85 14.20 -6.74 8.23
C ASP A 85 13.82 -5.47 7.43
N PRO A 86 14.07 -4.26 7.98
CA PRO A 86 13.81 -3.00 7.30
C PRO A 86 14.54 -2.86 5.96
N ALA A 87 15.75 -3.40 5.83
CA ALA A 87 16.51 -3.33 4.58
C ALA A 87 15.81 -4.16 3.48
N LYS A 88 15.40 -5.39 3.82
CA LYS A 88 14.66 -6.25 2.89
C LYS A 88 13.30 -5.69 2.51
N THR A 89 12.60 -5.08 3.47
CA THR A 89 11.32 -4.38 3.20
C THR A 89 11.50 -3.27 2.18
N ARG A 90 12.54 -2.44 2.32
CA ARG A 90 12.84 -1.36 1.36
C ARG A 90 13.24 -1.89 -0.02
N GLU A 91 14.02 -2.96 -0.09
CA GLU A 91 14.37 -3.62 -1.36
C GLU A 91 13.13 -4.14 -2.09
N LEU A 92 12.23 -4.83 -1.39
CA LEU A 92 10.98 -5.33 -1.98
C LEU A 92 10.05 -4.20 -2.40
N LEU A 93 9.99 -3.11 -1.64
CA LEU A 93 9.23 -1.93 -2.01
C LEU A 93 9.81 -1.26 -3.26
N ALA A 94 11.13 -1.14 -3.37
CA ALA A 94 11.78 -0.64 -4.58
C ALA A 94 11.48 -1.52 -5.79
N LYS A 95 11.53 -2.85 -5.63
CA LYS A 95 11.16 -3.82 -6.67
C LYS A 95 9.68 -3.76 -7.06
N LEU A 96 8.79 -3.50 -6.09
CA LEU A 96 7.38 -3.26 -6.39
C LEU A 96 7.20 -2.00 -7.24
N ASN A 97 8.14 -1.05 -7.13
CA ASN A 97 8.05 0.26 -7.74
C ASN A 97 8.80 0.43 -9.07
N SER A 98 9.70 -0.48 -9.42
CA SER A 98 10.25 -0.61 -10.77
C SER A 98 9.18 -0.88 -11.83
#